data_AF-A0A9D1N6Z8-F1
#
_entry.id   AF-A0A9D1N6Z8-F1
#
_cell.length_a   1.000
_cell.length_b   1.000
_cell.length_c   1.000
_cell.angle_alpha   90.00
_cell.angle_beta   90.00
_cell.angle_gamma   90.00
#
_symmetry.space_group_name_H-M   'P 1'
#
loop_
_entity.id
_entity.type
_entity.pdbx_description
1 polymer ?
#
loop_
_entity_poly.entity_id
_entity_poly.type
_entity_poly.pdbx_seq_one_letter_code
_entity_poly.pdbx_strand_id
1 'polypeptide(L)'
;MTNFYIHVCEKGHAKTDFRRIKPGQTCEKCGAPLLDSCPQCGELIKKWHYYGSVPRGPKAESFPLPDRCQHCGCRFPWAIK
;
A
#
# COMPACT_ATOMS: atom_id res chain seq x y z
N MET A 1 -17.39 -1.82 12.57
CA MET A 1 -15.94 -2.06 12.35
C MET A 1 -15.54 -1.36 11.08
N THR A 2 -14.75 -0.29 11.17
CA THR A 2 -14.37 0.49 9.97
C THR A 2 -13.19 -0.20 9.30
N ASN A 3 -13.41 -0.77 8.11
CA ASN A 3 -12.33 -1.32 7.29
C ASN A 3 -11.55 -0.17 6.65
N PHE A 4 -10.25 -0.10 6.93
CA PHE A 4 -9.34 0.83 6.28
C PHE A 4 -8.49 0.04 5.30
N TYR A 5 -8.36 0.56 4.08
CA TYR A 5 -7.50 0.04 3.04
C TYR A 5 -6.21 0.85 3.00
N ILE A 6 -5.12 0.19 2.66
CA ILE A 6 -3.84 0.85 2.44
C ILE A 6 -3.56 0.79 0.95
N HIS A 7 -3.33 1.96 0.37
CA HIS A 7 -3.01 2.14 -1.02
C HIS A 7 -1.55 2.54 -1.10
N VAL A 8 -0.76 1.76 -1.82
CA VAL A 8 0.67 2.02 -1.97
C VAL A 8 1.01 2.13 -3.44
N CYS A 9 1.71 3.17 -3.84
CA CYS A 9 2.18 3.29 -5.20
C CYS A 9 3.49 2.53 -5.41
N GLU A 10 3.79 2.17 -6.66
CA GLU A 10 5.03 1.48 -7.02
C GLU A 10 6.32 2.24 -6.65
N LYS A 11 6.22 3.55 -6.38
CA LYS A 11 7.35 4.38 -5.95
C LYS A 11 7.56 4.42 -4.42
N GLY A 12 6.65 3.84 -3.64
CA GLY A 12 6.71 3.75 -2.17
C GLY A 12 5.87 4.76 -1.40
N HIS A 13 4.92 5.45 -2.05
CA HIS A 13 3.99 6.34 -1.33
C HIS A 13 2.80 5.53 -0.81
N ALA A 14 2.68 5.44 0.51
CA ALA A 14 1.53 4.85 1.18
C ALA A 14 0.46 5.90 1.47
N LYS A 15 -0.80 5.49 1.42
CA LYS A 15 -1.98 6.25 1.83
C LYS A 15 -2.97 5.30 2.47
N THR A 16 -3.61 5.72 3.55
CA THR A 16 -4.78 5.02 4.09
C THR A 16 -6.06 5.63 3.54
N ASP A 17 -6.99 4.80 3.09
CA ASP A 17 -8.31 5.24 2.66
C ASP A 17 -9.40 4.30 3.22
N PHE A 18 -10.65 4.74 3.19
CA PHE A 18 -11.79 3.92 3.60
C PHE A 18 -12.37 3.14 2.44
N ARG A 19 -11.99 3.49 1.21
CA ARG A 19 -12.45 2.86 -0.02
C ARG A 19 -11.31 2.06 -0.63
N ARG A 20 -11.66 1.00 -1.35
CA ARG A 20 -10.69 0.30 -2.21
C ARG A 20 -10.27 1.19 -3.37
N ILE A 21 -9.10 0.90 -3.92
CA ILE A 21 -8.60 1.52 -5.15
C ILE A 21 -9.55 1.16 -6.27
N LYS A 22 -9.92 2.16 -7.07
CA LYS A 22 -10.63 1.94 -8.33
C LYS A 22 -9.61 1.70 -9.44
N PRO A 23 -9.90 0.82 -10.41
CA PRO A 23 -9.03 0.67 -11.58
C PRO A 23 -8.79 2.04 -12.23
N GLY A 24 -7.52 2.40 -12.42
CA GLY A 24 -7.11 3.72 -12.93
C GLY A 24 -6.73 4.76 -11.86
N GLN A 25 -6.78 4.44 -10.57
CA GLN A 25 -6.25 5.34 -9.54
C GLN A 25 -4.71 5.35 -9.55
N THR A 26 -4.16 6.56 -9.67
CA THR A 26 -2.73 6.83 -9.60
C THR A 26 -2.40 7.69 -8.40
N CYS A 27 -1.16 7.63 -7.95
CA CYS A 27 -0.65 8.44 -6.87
C CYS A 27 -0.59 9.92 -7.30
N GLU A 28 -1.24 10.80 -6.53
CA GLU A 28 -1.21 12.24 -6.80
C GLU A 28 0.20 12.85 -6.71
N LYS A 29 1.12 12.20 -5.98
CA LYS A 29 2.51 12.67 -5.82
C LYS A 29 3.44 12.25 -6.96
N CYS A 30 3.23 11.09 -7.59
CA CYS A 30 4.18 10.55 -8.57
C CYS A 30 3.57 10.02 -9.87
N GLY A 31 2.24 9.99 -10.00
CA GLY A 31 1.55 9.45 -11.16
C GLY A 31 1.61 7.92 -11.29
N ALA A 32 2.37 7.22 -10.44
CA ALA A 32 2.44 5.76 -10.48
C ALA A 32 1.12 5.11 -10.04
N PRO A 33 0.75 3.94 -10.59
CA PRO A 33 -0.45 3.23 -10.19
C PRO A 33 -0.43 2.90 -8.69
N LEU A 34 -1.59 3.06 -8.05
CA LEU A 34 -1.79 2.66 -6.66
C LEU A 34 -2.17 1.17 -6.59
N LEU A 35 -1.67 0.49 -5.58
CA LEU A 35 -1.87 -0.93 -5.31
C LEU A 35 -2.49 -1.12 -3.92
N ASP A 36 -3.60 -1.85 -3.83
CA ASP A 36 -4.27 -2.29 -2.59
C ASP A 36 -4.07 -3.79 -2.36
N SER A 37 -3.45 -4.45 -3.33
CA SER A 37 -3.24 -5.87 -3.44
C SER A 37 -1.86 -6.13 -4.01
N CYS A 38 -1.30 -7.28 -3.68
CA CYS A 38 -0.03 -7.70 -4.25
C CYS A 38 -0.19 -7.95 -5.75
N PRO A 39 0.62 -7.32 -6.63
CA PRO A 39 0.53 -7.54 -8.07
C PRO A 39 0.96 -8.95 -8.51
N GLN A 40 1.60 -9.73 -7.62
CA GLN A 40 2.06 -11.09 -7.91
C GLN A 40 1.07 -12.17 -7.47
N CYS A 41 0.51 -12.08 -6.26
CA CYS A 41 -0.42 -13.10 -5.75
C CYS A 41 -1.87 -12.62 -5.63
N GLY A 42 -2.15 -11.33 -5.84
CA GLY A 42 -3.48 -10.74 -5.67
C GLY A 42 -3.91 -10.55 -4.21
N GLU A 43 -3.07 -10.92 -3.24
CA GLU A 43 -3.46 -10.83 -1.82
C GLU A 43 -3.58 -9.37 -1.37
N LEU A 44 -4.69 -9.08 -0.69
CA LEU A 44 -5.00 -7.74 -0.18
C LEU A 44 -3.98 -7.27 0.85
N ILE A 45 -3.49 -6.05 0.67
CA ILE A 45 -2.53 -5.45 1.59
C ILE A 45 -3.29 -4.81 2.76
N LYS A 46 -3.52 -5.61 3.81
CA LYS A 46 -4.25 -5.21 5.03
C LYS A 46 -3.37 -4.39 5.99
N LYS A 47 -4.03 -3.58 6.84
CA LYS A 47 -3.42 -2.78 7.93
C LYS A 47 -2.39 -3.55 8.78
N TRP A 48 -2.67 -4.81 9.10
CA TRP A 48 -1.81 -5.63 9.95
C TRP A 48 -0.47 -5.98 9.30
N HIS A 49 -0.33 -5.86 7.97
CA HIS A 49 0.96 -6.03 7.29
C HIS A 49 1.91 -4.83 7.48
N TYR A 50 1.39 -3.68 7.92
CA TYR A 50 2.17 -2.47 8.20
C TYR A 50 2.29 -2.27 9.71
N TYR A 51 3.19 -3.02 10.34
CA TYR A 51 3.67 -2.88 11.74
C TYR A 51 2.76 -2.03 12.67
N GLY A 52 1.51 -2.49 12.85
CA GLY A 52 0.56 -2.05 13.88
C GLY A 52 -0.06 -0.64 13.75
N SER A 53 0.65 0.35 13.24
CA SER A 53 0.28 1.76 13.40
C SER A 53 0.29 2.52 12.09
N VAL A 54 -0.85 2.53 11.39
CA VAL A 54 -1.15 3.54 10.37
C VAL A 54 -1.75 4.76 11.08
N PRO A 55 -1.08 5.92 11.14
CA PRO A 55 -1.65 7.13 11.69
C PRO A 55 -2.75 7.59 10.77
N ARG A 56 -3.82 8.11 11.38
CA ARG A 56 -4.83 8.86 10.66
C ARG A 56 -4.23 10.21 10.29
N GLY A 57 -3.90 10.44 9.03
CA GLY A 57 -3.50 11.77 8.55
C GLY A 57 -2.66 11.76 7.27
N PRO A 58 -2.45 12.95 6.66
CA PRO A 58 -1.75 13.11 5.37
C PRO A 58 -0.23 12.83 5.43
N LYS A 59 0.33 12.59 6.62
CA LYS A 59 1.77 12.28 6.81
C LYS A 59 2.05 10.77 6.76
N ALA A 60 1.63 10.13 5.69
CA ALA A 60 1.86 8.70 5.44
C ALA A 60 3.26 8.40 4.84
N GLU A 61 4.18 9.37 4.87
CA GLU A 61 5.50 9.32 4.20
C GLU A 61 6.59 8.57 5.00
N SER A 62 6.31 8.10 6.21
CA SER A 62 7.29 7.37 7.05
C SER A 62 6.69 6.16 7.74
N PHE A 63 5.92 5.35 7.00
CA PHE A 63 5.59 4.00 7.46
C PHE A 63 6.58 3.01 6.88
N PRO A 64 7.13 2.08 7.70
CA PRO A 64 7.94 0.98 7.20
C PRO A 64 7.03 0.12 6.32
N LEU A 65 7.16 0.31 5.01
CA LEU A 65 6.49 -0.51 4.03
C LEU A 65 7.18 -1.88 4.03
N PRO A 66 6.42 -2.98 4.03
CA PRO A 66 7.03 -4.28 3.88
C PRO A 66 7.71 -4.32 2.51
N ASP A 67 8.97 -4.73 2.48
CA ASP A 67 9.71 -4.92 1.24
C ASP A 67 9.21 -6.14 0.46
N ARG A 68 8.61 -7.09 1.17
CA ARG A 68 8.15 -8.38 0.63
C ARG A 68 6.72 -8.68 1.06
N CYS A 69 5.98 -9.31 0.17
CA CYS A 69 4.66 -9.84 0.50
C CYS A 69 4.81 -10.98 1.52
N GLN A 70 4.06 -10.92 2.62
CA GLN A 70 4.03 -11.97 3.65
C GLN A 70 3.43 -13.28 3.13
N HIS A 71 2.63 -13.23 2.06
CA HIS A 71 1.96 -14.41 1.49
C HIS A 71 2.79 -15.09 0.41
N CYS A 72 3.31 -14.36 -0.58
CA CYS A 72 4.07 -14.95 -1.69
C CYS A 72 5.60 -14.78 -1.58
N GLY A 73 6.09 -13.94 -0.66
CA GLY A 73 7.52 -13.65 -0.51
C GLY A 73 8.10 -12.74 -1.59
N CYS A 74 7.35 -12.39 -2.65
CA CYS A 74 7.80 -11.50 -3.71
C CYS A 74 8.09 -10.09 -3.16
N ARG A 75 9.14 -9.47 -3.68
CA ARG A 75 9.43 -8.06 -3.39
C ARG A 75 8.39 -7.16 -4.03
N PHE A 76 7.91 -6.17 -3.29
CA PHE A 76 7.02 -5.17 -3.85
C PHE A 76 7.78 -4.20 -4.76
N PRO A 77 7.13 -3.59 -5.77
CA PRO A 77 7.81 -2.71 -6.72
C PRO A 77 8.56 -1.55 -6.05
N TRP A 78 8.03 -1.03 -4.95
CA TRP A 78 8.65 0.07 -4.20
C TRP A 78 9.92 -0.31 -3.44
N ALA A 79 10.14 -1.60 -3.19
CA ALA A 79 11.29 -2.12 -2.48
C ALA A 79 12.48 -2.44 -3.40
N ILE A 80 12.27 -2.42 -4.73
CA ILE A 80 13.26 -2.76 -5.75
C ILE A 80 13.88 -1.50 -6.36
N LYS A 81 13.81 -0.37 -5.63
CA LYS A 81 14.21 0.95 -6.10
C LYS A 81 15.72 1.16 -6.07
#